data_AF-A0A0F2PMF8-F1
#
_entry.id   AF-A0A0F2PMF8-F1
#
_cell.length_a   1.000
_cell.length_b   1.000
_cell.length_c   1.000
_cell.angle_alpha   90.00
_cell.angle_beta   90.00
_cell.angle_gamma   90.00
#
_symmetry.space_group_name_H-M   'P 1'
#
loop_
_entity.id
_entity.type
_entity.pdbx_description
1 polymer ?
#
loop_
_entity_poly.entity_id
_entity_poly.type
_entity_poly.pdbx_seq_one_letter_code
_entity_poly.pdbx_strand_id
1 'polypeptide(L)'
;MRHPTNTRVIFAVSPEEAREKYLSLKIETKDKTPLLECFKATEVEDFDVSAEFNFVGEISVGPPVMETIRQDPDKAYVLYYMEDITNN
;
A
#
# COMPACT_ATOMS: atom_id res chain seq x y z
N MET A 1 -17.53 0.72 -8.62
CA MET A 1 -16.86 -0.04 -7.53
C MET A 1 -15.42 0.39 -7.57
N ARG A 2 -14.82 0.73 -6.42
CA ARG A 2 -13.42 1.16 -6.39
C ARG A 2 -12.50 -0.06 -6.39
N HIS A 3 -11.41 0.01 -7.13
CA HIS A 3 -10.41 -1.04 -7.21
C HIS A 3 -9.04 -0.52 -6.73
N PRO A 4 -8.25 -1.35 -6.02
CA PRO A 4 -6.92 -0.98 -5.61
C PRO A 4 -5.97 -0.94 -6.81
N THR A 5 -5.20 0.14 -6.93
CA THR A 5 -4.22 0.36 -7.99
C THR A 5 -2.94 0.97 -7.42
N ASN A 6 -1.87 0.94 -8.22
CA ASN A 6 -0.63 1.65 -7.92
C ASN A 6 0.05 1.31 -6.58
N THR A 7 -0.08 0.07 -6.12
CA THR A 7 0.51 -0.38 -4.85
C THR A 7 2.02 -0.11 -4.75
N ARG A 8 2.44 0.46 -3.62
CA ARG A 8 3.84 0.67 -3.24
C ARG A 8 4.07 0.35 -1.77
N VAL A 9 5.28 -0.12 -1.48
CA VAL A 9 5.80 -0.22 -0.11
C VAL A 9 6.68 1.01 0.11
N ILE A 10 6.39 1.76 1.17
CA ILE A 10 7.11 2.97 1.57
C ILE A 10 7.63 2.78 3.00
N PHE A 11 8.93 2.96 3.18
CA PHE A 11 9.53 2.97 4.51
C PHE A 11 9.41 4.37 5.13
N ALA A 12 8.76 4.44 6.29
CA ALA A 12 8.52 5.69 7.02
C ALA A 12 8.43 5.45 8.53
N VAL A 13 8.55 6.51 9.33
CA VAL A 13 8.37 6.46 10.79
C VAL A 13 6.95 6.82 11.23
N SER A 14 6.13 7.35 10.32
CA SER A 14 4.73 7.68 10.56
C SER A 14 3.86 7.48 9.31
N PRO A 15 2.54 7.27 9.46
CA PRO A 15 1.64 7.17 8.32
C PRO A 15 1.56 8.48 7.51
N GLU A 16 1.73 9.65 8.13
CA GLU A 16 1.79 10.94 7.42
C GLU A 16 3.01 10.99 6.49
N GLU A 17 4.20 10.65 6.98
CA GLU A 17 5.42 10.63 6.17
C GLU A 17 5.31 9.62 5.01
N ALA A 18 4.71 8.45 5.28
CA ALA A 18 4.48 7.43 4.25
C ALA A 18 3.61 7.97 3.11
N ARG A 19 2.53 8.69 3.46
CA ARG A 19 1.63 9.33 2.49
C ARG A 19 2.34 10.44 1.71
N GLU A 20 3.10 11.31 2.37
CA GLU A 20 3.86 12.38 1.71
C GLU A 20 4.87 11.82 0.71
N LYS A 21 5.62 10.77 1.09
CA LYS A 21 6.56 10.07 0.20
C LYS A 21 5.86 9.46 -1.00
N TYR A 22 4.72 8.80 -0.79
CA TYR A 22 3.93 8.21 -1.86
C TYR A 22 3.39 9.28 -2.83
N LEU A 23 2.82 10.38 -2.31
CA LEU A 23 2.32 11.49 -3.11
C LEU A 23 3.45 12.18 -3.90
N SER A 24 4.67 12.21 -3.35
CA SER A 24 5.86 12.74 -4.02
C SER A 24 6.29 11.91 -5.24
N LEU A 25 5.81 10.68 -5.39
CA LEU A 25 6.03 9.86 -6.59
C LEU A 25 5.26 10.39 -7.81
N LYS A 26 4.28 11.29 -7.60
CA LYS A 26 3.47 11.91 -8.66
C LYS A 26 2.84 10.88 -9.61
N ILE A 27 2.32 9.80 -9.05
CA ILE A 27 1.65 8.74 -9.80
C ILE A 27 0.37 9.31 -10.42
N GLU A 28 0.23 9.18 -11.73
CA GLU A 28 -0.98 9.59 -12.44
C GLU A 28 -2.10 8.56 -12.22
N THR A 29 -3.29 9.06 -11.86
CA THR A 29 -4.51 8.26 -11.65
C THR A 29 -5.50 8.55 -12.77
N LYS A 30 -6.31 7.55 -13.14
CA LYS A 30 -7.39 7.73 -14.11
C LYS A 30 -8.64 8.30 -13.44
N ASP A 31 -8.84 7.95 -12.17
CA ASP A 31 -9.86 8.56 -11.34
C ASP A 31 -9.48 10.02 -11.01
N LYS A 32 -10.45 10.93 -11.06
CA LYS A 32 -10.28 12.34 -10.65
C LYS A 32 -10.28 12.49 -9.13
N THR A 33 -10.79 11.49 -8.42
CA THR A 33 -10.93 11.47 -6.95
C THR A 33 -10.44 10.14 -6.37
N PRO A 34 -9.18 9.74 -6.63
CA PRO A 34 -8.63 8.51 -6.07
C PRO A 34 -8.54 8.66 -4.55
N LEU A 35 -8.92 7.62 -3.82
CA LEU A 35 -8.73 7.59 -2.37
C LEU A 35 -7.39 6.90 -2.07
N LEU A 36 -6.50 7.53 -1.31
CA LEU A 36 -5.23 6.93 -0.91
C LEU A 36 -5.42 6.15 0.38
N GLU A 37 -5.21 4.84 0.32
CA GLU A 37 -5.16 3.97 1.48
C GLU A 37 -3.70 3.79 1.95
N CYS A 38 -3.51 3.63 3.26
CA CYS A 38 -2.19 3.50 3.88
C CYS A 38 -2.29 2.57 5.09
N PHE A 39 -1.60 1.43 5.03
CA PHE A 39 -1.58 0.43 6.08
C PHE A 39 -0.14 0.15 6.49
N LYS A 40 0.15 0.16 7.79
CA LYS A 40 1.42 -0.37 8.27
C LYS A 40 1.34 -1.88 8.27
N ALA A 41 2.30 -2.56 7.63
CA ALA A 41 2.25 -3.99 7.41
C ALA A 41 2.07 -4.77 8.73
N THR A 42 2.81 -4.40 9.77
CA THR A 42 2.80 -5.07 11.08
C THR A 42 1.60 -4.74 11.97
N GLU A 43 0.77 -3.75 11.60
CA GLU A 43 -0.47 -3.41 12.34
C GLU A 43 -1.71 -4.09 11.75
N VAL A 44 -1.55 -4.85 10.67
CA VAL A 44 -2.63 -5.66 10.10
C VAL A 44 -2.78 -6.94 10.93
N GLU A 45 -4.00 -7.21 11.39
CA GLU A 45 -4.31 -8.23 12.41
C GLU A 45 -3.81 -9.64 12.03
N ASP A 46 -3.95 -10.04 10.76
CA ASP A 46 -3.55 -11.35 10.24
C ASP A 46 -2.19 -11.34 9.51
N PHE A 47 -1.38 -10.31 9.68
CA PHE A 47 -0.11 -10.21 8.95
C PHE A 47 0.99 -11.07 9.59
N ASP A 48 1.56 -11.98 8.79
CA ASP A 48 2.74 -12.77 9.16
C ASP A 48 3.92 -12.42 8.27
N VAL A 49 4.96 -11.82 8.86
CA VAL A 49 6.22 -11.46 8.17
C VAL A 49 6.94 -12.66 7.54
N SER A 50 6.72 -13.86 8.08
CA SER A 50 7.32 -15.11 7.61
C SER A 50 6.51 -15.76 6.49
N ALA A 51 5.26 -15.36 6.28
CA ALA A 51 4.43 -15.91 5.22
C ALA A 51 4.95 -15.52 3.84
N GLU A 52 4.63 -16.36 2.83
CA GLU A 52 4.97 -16.08 1.43
C GLU A 52 4.09 -14.98 0.84
N PHE A 53 2.86 -14.85 1.35
CA PHE A 53 1.89 -13.83 0.96
C PHE A 53 1.09 -13.37 2.18
N ASN A 54 0.59 -12.13 2.14
CA ASN A 54 -0.35 -11.59 3.12
C ASN A 54 -1.47 -10.82 2.42
N PHE A 55 -2.55 -10.54 3.16
CA PHE A 55 -3.55 -9.56 2.77
C PHE A 55 -3.33 -8.28 3.57
N VAL A 56 -3.27 -7.14 2.87
CA VAL A 56 -3.09 -5.82 3.49
C VAL A 56 -4.15 -4.89 2.92
N GLY A 57 -5.13 -4.53 3.75
CA GLY A 57 -6.33 -3.83 3.27
C GLY A 57 -7.09 -4.70 2.25
N GLU A 58 -7.27 -4.19 1.03
CA GLU A 58 -8.00 -4.85 -0.06
C GLU A 58 -7.08 -5.50 -1.11
N ILE A 59 -5.78 -5.62 -0.82
CA ILE A 59 -4.81 -6.25 -1.75
C ILE A 59 -4.13 -7.47 -1.16
N SER A 60 -3.74 -8.39 -2.04
CA SER A 60 -2.80 -9.46 -1.72
C SER A 60 -1.38 -9.00 -2.04
N VAL A 61 -0.49 -9.06 -1.05
CA VAL A 61 0.94 -8.80 -1.21
C VAL A 61 1.67 -10.14 -1.34
N GLY A 62 2.18 -10.41 -2.53
CA GLY A 62 2.91 -11.65 -2.83
C GLY A 62 4.41 -11.57 -2.52
N PRO A 63 5.18 -12.60 -2.92
CA PRO A 63 6.60 -12.73 -2.59
C PRO A 63 7.48 -11.50 -2.84
N PRO A 64 7.45 -10.81 -4.00
CA PRO A 64 8.35 -9.67 -4.24
C PRO A 64 8.03 -8.46 -3.35
N VAL A 65 6.76 -8.28 -2.99
CA VAL A 65 6.32 -7.21 -2.08
C VAL A 65 6.67 -7.59 -0.64
N MET A 66 6.46 -8.85 -0.26
CA MET A 66 6.87 -9.39 1.03
C MET A 66 8.38 -9.33 1.25
N GLU A 67 9.19 -9.62 0.24
CA GLU A 67 10.65 -9.44 0.28
C GLU A 67 11.05 -7.99 0.56
N THR A 68 10.32 -7.03 0.00
CA THR A 68 10.54 -5.61 0.28
C THR A 68 10.16 -5.31 1.74
N ILE A 69 8.96 -5.69 2.17
CA ILE A 69 8.48 -5.46 3.55
C ILE A 69 9.46 -6.05 4.59
N ARG A 70 10.00 -7.24 4.33
CA ARG A 70 10.95 -7.93 5.21
C ARG A 70 12.27 -7.18 5.45
N GLN A 71 12.61 -6.19 4.62
CA GLN A 71 13.83 -5.39 4.83
C GLN A 71 13.74 -4.50 6.08
N ASP A 72 12.55 -3.95 6.37
CA ASP A 72 12.27 -3.15 7.58
C ASP A 72 10.76 -3.17 7.88
N PRO A 73 10.23 -4.29 8.44
CA PRO A 73 8.78 -4.50 8.57
C PRO A 73 8.12 -3.47 9.49
N ASP A 74 8.82 -3.01 10.53
CA ASP A 74 8.32 -1.98 11.46
C ASP A 74 8.11 -0.62 10.81
N LYS A 75 8.83 -0.34 9.72
CA LYS A 75 8.68 0.91 8.95
C LYS A 75 7.95 0.72 7.64
N ALA A 76 7.55 -0.50 7.30
CA ALA A 76 6.93 -0.80 6.01
C ALA A 76 5.45 -0.41 5.99
N TYR A 77 5.13 0.65 5.25
CA TYR A 77 3.76 1.02 4.93
C TYR A 77 3.42 0.57 3.52
N VAL A 78 2.28 -0.08 3.36
CA VAL A 78 1.70 -0.46 2.07
C VAL A 78 0.64 0.59 1.71
N LEU A 79 0.87 1.28 0.59
CA LEU A 79 -0.02 2.32 0.09
C LEU A 79 -0.50 1.99 -1.31
N TYR A 80 -1.76 2.29 -1.60
CA TYR A 80 -2.37 2.12 -2.91
C TYR A 80 -3.54 3.08 -3.07
N TYR A 81 -3.90 3.38 -4.32
CA TYR A 81 -5.10 4.16 -4.61
C TYR A 81 -6.32 3.25 -4.76
N MET A 82 -7.47 3.70 -4.29
CA MET A 82 -8.78 3.12 -4.56
C MET A 82 -9.50 3.97 -5.60
N GLU A 83 -9.50 3.50 -6.84
CA GLU A 83 -10.00 4.21 -8.03
C GLU A 83 -11.33 3.64 -8.52
N ASP A 84 -12.30 4.49 -8.86
CA ASP A 84 -13.49 4.07 -9.61
C ASP A 84 -13.25 4.18 -11.12
N ILE A 85 -12.89 3.06 -11.73
CA ILE A 85 -12.61 2.94 -13.17
C ILE A 85 -13.87 2.93 -14.06
N THR A 86 -15.06 3.05 -13.47
CA THR A 86 -16.35 3.10 -14.20
C THR A 86 -16.76 4.51 -14.63
N ASN A 87 -16.13 5.56 -14.09
CA ASN A 87 -16.42 6.96 -14.44
C ASN A 87 -15.52 7.48 -15.58
N ASN A 88 -15.62 6.85 -16.76
CA ASN A 88 -14.93 7.32 -17.96
C ASN A 88 -15.91 7.79 -19.04
#